data_AF-A0A833RQD4-F1
#
_entry.id   AF-A0A833RQD4-F1
#
_cell.length_a   1.000
_cell.length_b   1.000
_cell.length_c   1.000
_cell.angle_alpha   90.00
_cell.angle_beta   90.00
_cell.angle_gamma   90.00
#
_symmetry.space_group_name_H-M   'P 1'
#
loop_
_entity.id
_entity.type
_entity.pdbx_description
1 polymer ?
#
loop_
_entity_poly.entity_id
_entity_poly.type
_entity_poly.pdbx_seq_one_letter_code
_entity_poly.pdbx_strand_id
1 'polypeptide(L)'
;MLVASEGNLGHKRSTVRHFAPHLSDDTLTVQERRYFALGLARVLLVFVVPSSIVFCTRDWFVDTIVFLVVVLVCLVELALALYRYFVLWPEGLQMRWAYWMEIVQAEDQYRLRILGYYIRKIDKFVGRFPTSLSPSNIKGNYRKRTCPLLVLFVVTYAACLAFLVHNKHEKAVMRTWAFYLLSIGSGLVVLRYAKLHLVELPQVLALRGHLEFAVDSLLNAAESVPFARTMPSYTEDNSDHIVKVNVE
;
A
#
# COMPACT_ATOMS: atom_id res chain seq x y z
N MET A 1 14.98 20.38 20.05
CA MET A 1 13.71 20.91 19.51
C MET A 1 13.45 20.50 18.06
N LEU A 2 14.46 20.49 17.17
CA LEU A 2 14.34 20.04 15.76
C LEU A 2 13.89 18.58 15.58
N VAL A 3 14.40 17.64 16.40
CA VAL A 3 14.06 16.19 16.30
C VAL A 3 12.58 15.90 16.57
N ALA A 4 11.95 16.62 17.51
CA ALA A 4 10.52 16.48 17.79
C ALA A 4 9.66 17.05 16.64
N SER A 5 10.13 18.12 15.98
CA SER A 5 9.48 18.70 14.81
C SER A 5 9.54 17.77 13.59
N GLU A 6 10.68 17.13 13.34
CA GLU A 6 10.85 16.16 12.26
C GLU A 6 10.06 14.87 12.48
N GLY A 7 10.02 14.36 13.72
CA GLY A 7 9.21 13.20 14.10
C GLY A 7 7.71 13.43 13.86
N ASN A 8 7.22 14.62 14.21
CA ASN A 8 5.83 15.03 13.98
C ASN A 8 5.51 15.12 12.48
N LEU A 9 6.42 15.70 11.68
CA LEU A 9 6.26 15.76 10.22
C LEU A 9 6.37 14.39 9.54
N GLY A 10 7.18 13.48 10.08
CA GLY A 10 7.27 12.08 9.65
C GLY A 10 5.96 11.32 9.84
N HIS A 11 5.35 11.46 11.02
CA HIS A 11 4.05 10.86 11.35
C HIS A 11 2.94 11.39 10.43
N LYS A 12 2.80 12.71 10.29
CA LYS A 12 1.82 13.35 9.39
C LYS A 12 1.95 12.86 7.95
N ARG A 13 3.18 12.79 7.42
CA ARG A 13 3.44 12.26 6.07
C ARG A 13 3.07 10.78 5.95
N SER A 14 3.33 9.97 6.99
CA SER A 14 2.91 8.57 7.01
C SER A 14 1.39 8.45 6.95
N THR A 15 0.67 9.19 7.79
CA THR A 15 -0.80 9.19 7.82
C THR A 15 -1.38 9.59 6.47
N VAL A 16 -0.90 10.67 5.86
CA VAL A 16 -1.36 11.14 4.54
C VAL A 16 -1.02 10.16 3.40
N ARG A 17 0.01 9.33 3.53
CA ARG A 17 0.33 8.25 2.55
C ARG A 17 -0.55 7.03 2.71
N HIS A 18 -0.92 6.68 3.94
CA HIS A 18 -1.81 5.57 4.23
C HIS A 18 -3.26 5.90 3.85
N PHE A 19 -3.70 7.11 4.20
CA PHE A 19 -5.05 7.62 3.99
C PHE A 19 -4.97 8.81 3.05
N ALA A 20 -5.20 8.56 1.76
CA ALA A 20 -5.13 9.61 0.76
C ALA A 20 -6.23 10.66 1.01
N PRO A 21 -5.89 11.95 1.14
CA PRO A 21 -6.88 13.00 1.39
C PRO A 21 -7.86 13.14 0.22
N HIS A 22 -7.41 12.82 -0.99
CA HIS A 22 -8.17 12.83 -2.26
C HIS A 22 -9.25 11.74 -2.38
N LEU A 23 -9.36 10.85 -1.39
CA LEU A 23 -10.40 9.82 -1.35
C LEU A 23 -11.52 10.24 -0.38
N SER A 24 -12.76 9.93 -0.74
CA SER A 24 -13.91 10.17 0.14
C SER A 24 -13.85 9.30 1.39
N ASP A 25 -14.47 9.76 2.47
CA ASP A 25 -14.54 9.02 3.74
C ASP A 25 -15.13 7.62 3.55
N ASP A 26 -16.17 7.48 2.73
CA ASP A 26 -16.80 6.20 2.46
C ASP A 26 -15.86 5.22 1.74
N THR A 27 -15.12 5.71 0.73
CA THR A 27 -14.18 4.86 -0.01
C THR A 27 -13.02 4.40 0.87
N LEU A 28 -12.51 5.29 1.73
CA LEU A 28 -11.48 4.96 2.71
C LEU A 28 -12.00 3.98 3.77
N THR A 29 -13.21 4.19 4.28
CA THR A 29 -13.82 3.29 5.28
C THR A 29 -13.96 1.88 4.74
N VAL A 30 -14.48 1.74 3.51
CA VAL A 30 -14.59 0.43 2.85
C VAL A 30 -13.21 -0.19 2.63
N GLN A 31 -12.23 0.62 2.23
CA GLN A 31 -10.85 0.16 2.02
C GLN A 31 -10.21 -0.36 3.31
N GLU A 32 -10.33 0.36 4.43
CA GLU A 32 -9.71 -0.02 5.70
C GLU A 32 -10.41 -1.24 6.31
N ARG A 33 -11.74 -1.36 6.18
CA ARG A 33 -12.44 -2.60 6.55
C ARG A 33 -11.93 -3.81 5.75
N ARG A 34 -11.68 -3.64 4.45
CA ARG A 34 -11.09 -4.71 3.62
C ARG A 34 -9.65 -5.01 4.00
N TYR A 35 -8.84 -4.00 4.31
CA TYR A 35 -7.47 -4.19 4.81
C TYR A 35 -7.46 -4.98 6.11
N PHE A 36 -8.34 -4.64 7.05
CA PHE A 36 -8.48 -5.34 8.32
C PHE A 36 -8.93 -6.78 8.10
N ALA A 37 -9.96 -7.01 7.28
CA ALA A 37 -10.43 -8.36 6.95
C ALA A 37 -9.33 -9.20 6.27
N LEU A 38 -8.51 -8.60 5.39
CA LEU A 38 -7.37 -9.29 4.78
C LEU A 38 -6.27 -9.60 5.80
N GLY A 39 -6.04 -8.73 6.77
CA GLY A 39 -5.13 -9.00 7.90
C GLY A 39 -5.58 -10.20 8.72
N LEU A 40 -6.87 -10.24 9.08
CA LEU A 40 -7.46 -11.39 9.78
C LEU A 40 -7.41 -12.66 8.94
N ALA A 41 -7.75 -12.57 7.65
CA ALA A 41 -7.68 -13.70 6.73
C ALA A 41 -6.24 -14.21 6.57
N ARG A 42 -5.23 -13.34 6.67
CA ARG A 42 -3.82 -13.75 6.68
C ARG A 42 -3.48 -14.56 7.92
N VAL A 43 -3.82 -14.07 9.11
CA VAL A 43 -3.62 -14.82 10.36
C VAL A 43 -4.30 -16.19 10.26
N LEU A 44 -5.56 -16.20 9.82
CA LEU A 44 -6.36 -17.41 9.76
C LEU A 44 -5.86 -18.41 8.70
N LEU A 45 -5.80 -18.01 7.43
CA LEU A 45 -5.54 -18.92 6.31
C LEU A 45 -4.06 -19.31 6.19
N VAL A 46 -3.14 -18.41 6.52
CA VAL A 46 -1.70 -18.68 6.34
C VAL A 46 -1.16 -19.41 7.55
N PHE A 47 -1.55 -19.03 8.76
CA PHE A 47 -0.92 -19.53 9.96
C PHE A 47 -1.82 -20.48 10.74
N VAL A 48 -3.01 -20.05 11.15
CA VAL A 48 -3.88 -20.84 12.04
C VAL A 48 -4.31 -22.13 11.38
N VAL A 49 -4.94 -22.09 10.19
CA VAL A 49 -5.51 -23.27 9.55
C VAL A 49 -4.45 -24.36 9.29
N PRO A 50 -3.31 -24.09 8.64
CA PRO A 50 -2.29 -25.11 8.44
C PRO A 50 -1.72 -25.66 9.76
N SER A 51 -1.49 -24.78 10.74
CA SER A 51 -0.88 -25.16 12.01
C SER A 51 -1.82 -25.98 12.86
N SER A 52 -3.12 -25.67 12.86
CA SER A 52 -4.15 -26.48 13.53
C SER A 52 -4.24 -27.88 12.92
N ILE A 53 -4.14 -28.01 11.59
CA ILE A 53 -4.14 -29.34 10.95
C ILE A 53 -2.91 -30.14 11.37
N VAL A 54 -1.72 -29.53 11.36
CA VAL A 54 -0.50 -30.23 11.78
C VAL A 54 -0.59 -30.59 13.27
N PHE A 55 -1.02 -29.67 14.12
CA PHE A 55 -1.24 -29.91 15.54
C PHE A 55 -2.20 -31.08 15.79
N CYS A 56 -3.35 -31.13 15.11
CA CYS A 56 -4.33 -32.21 15.27
C CYS A 56 -3.88 -33.56 14.68
N THR A 57 -2.82 -33.59 13.88
CA THR A 57 -2.35 -34.81 13.22
C THR A 57 -0.97 -35.27 13.71
N ARG A 58 -0.22 -34.40 14.40
CA ARG A 58 1.19 -34.56 14.75
C ARG A 58 1.50 -34.00 16.13
N ASP A 59 1.65 -34.90 17.10
CA ASP A 59 1.91 -34.53 18.49
C ASP A 59 3.25 -33.78 18.67
N TRP A 60 4.27 -34.14 17.88
CA TRP A 60 5.61 -33.51 17.94
C TRP A 60 5.64 -32.05 17.50
N PHE A 61 4.58 -31.53 16.86
CA PHE A 61 4.59 -30.17 16.31
C PHE A 61 4.73 -29.09 17.39
N VAL A 62 4.11 -29.30 18.56
CA VAL A 62 4.13 -28.36 19.70
C VAL A 62 5.53 -28.19 20.25
N ASP A 63 6.33 -29.25 20.24
CA ASP A 63 7.70 -29.26 20.75
C ASP A 63 8.69 -28.56 19.80
N THR A 64 8.23 -28.12 18.63
CA THR A 64 9.08 -27.44 17.66
C THR A 64 9.13 -25.94 17.89
N ILE A 65 10.30 -25.33 17.66
CA ILE A 65 10.46 -23.87 17.66
C ILE A 65 9.54 -23.18 16.65
N VAL A 66 9.16 -23.88 15.58
CA VAL A 66 8.27 -23.36 14.54
C VAL A 66 6.89 -23.04 15.12
N PHE A 67 6.35 -23.87 16.02
CA PHE A 67 5.08 -23.58 16.68
C PHE A 67 5.13 -22.26 17.45
N LEU A 68 6.18 -22.05 18.25
CA LEU A 68 6.39 -20.80 19.00
C LEU A 68 6.51 -19.58 18.05
N VAL A 69 7.29 -19.71 16.98
CA VAL A 69 7.45 -18.66 15.96
C VAL A 69 6.11 -18.33 15.31
N VAL A 70 5.32 -19.34 14.95
CA VAL A 70 4.00 -19.15 14.32
C VAL A 70 3.04 -18.43 15.27
N VAL A 71 2.99 -18.82 16.55
CA VAL A 71 2.17 -18.14 17.56
C VAL A 71 2.60 -16.68 17.70
N LEU A 72 3.91 -16.41 17.82
CA LEU A 72 4.43 -15.04 17.91
C LEU A 72 4.07 -14.21 16.67
N VAL A 73 4.24 -14.76 15.47
CA VAL A 73 3.88 -14.09 14.22
C VAL A 73 2.38 -13.81 14.16
N CYS A 74 1.53 -14.74 14.59
CA CYS A 74 0.08 -14.52 14.67
C CYS A 74 -0.26 -13.37 15.61
N LEU A 75 0.34 -13.32 16.80
CA LEU A 75 0.12 -12.25 17.77
C LEU A 75 0.57 -10.89 17.23
N VAL A 76 1.75 -10.83 16.60
CA VAL A 76 2.27 -9.58 16.02
C VAL A 76 1.41 -9.12 14.84
N GLU A 77 1.06 -10.00 13.91
CA GLU A 77 0.21 -9.65 12.76
C GLU A 77 -1.19 -9.19 13.22
N LEU A 78 -1.77 -9.86 14.24
CA LEU A 78 -3.04 -9.46 14.81
C LEU A 78 -2.92 -8.09 15.51
N ALA A 79 -1.89 -7.87 16.32
CA ALA A 79 -1.65 -6.60 17.00
C ALA A 79 -1.48 -5.45 16.00
N LEU A 80 -0.73 -5.65 14.91
CA LEU A 80 -0.56 -4.66 13.86
C LEU A 80 -1.87 -4.37 13.11
N ALA A 81 -2.67 -5.39 12.83
CA ALA A 81 -3.98 -5.22 12.20
C ALA A 81 -4.96 -4.45 13.09
N LEU A 82 -4.99 -4.78 14.39
CA LEU A 82 -5.80 -4.09 15.40
C LEU A 82 -5.33 -2.64 15.58
N TYR A 83 -4.02 -2.40 15.73
CA TYR A 83 -3.45 -1.07 15.87
C TYR A 83 -3.81 -0.18 14.67
N ARG A 84 -3.66 -0.70 13.45
CA ARG A 84 -4.04 0.05 12.25
C ARG A 84 -5.52 0.40 12.23
N TYR A 85 -6.40 -0.54 12.58
CA TYR A 85 -7.83 -0.35 12.47
C TYR A 85 -8.43 0.49 13.60
N PHE A 86 -7.93 0.35 14.84
CA PHE A 86 -8.47 1.01 16.01
C PHE A 86 -7.77 2.31 16.40
N VAL A 87 -6.49 2.47 16.04
CA VAL A 87 -5.71 3.67 16.40
C VAL A 87 -5.45 4.52 15.16
N LEU A 88 -4.79 3.94 14.16
CA LEU A 88 -4.31 4.71 13.01
C LEU A 88 -5.45 5.17 12.10
N TRP A 89 -6.48 4.35 11.91
CA TRP A 89 -7.62 4.68 11.05
C TRP A 89 -8.48 5.82 11.58
N PRO A 90 -8.93 5.84 12.86
CA PRO A 90 -9.68 6.98 13.39
C PRO A 90 -8.90 8.30 13.31
N GLU A 91 -7.60 8.27 13.62
CA GLU A 91 -6.72 9.44 13.45
C GLU A 91 -6.67 9.86 11.98
N GLY A 92 -6.44 8.92 11.07
CA GLY A 92 -6.40 9.18 9.62
C GLY A 92 -7.70 9.75 9.08
N LEU A 93 -8.85 9.25 9.55
CA LEU A 93 -10.17 9.72 9.14
C LEU A 93 -10.35 11.19 9.52
N GLN A 94 -10.02 11.57 10.75
CA GLN A 94 -10.21 12.92 11.29
C GLN A 94 -9.14 13.91 10.84
N MET A 95 -7.86 13.51 10.89
CA MET A 95 -6.74 14.44 10.80
C MET A 95 -6.10 14.52 9.40
N ARG A 96 -6.40 13.59 8.46
CA ARG A 96 -5.70 13.57 7.16
C ARG A 96 -5.77 14.88 6.38
N TRP A 97 -6.91 15.58 6.44
CA TRP A 97 -7.09 16.85 5.74
C TRP A 97 -6.31 17.97 6.41
N ALA A 98 -6.35 18.04 7.75
CA ALA A 98 -5.53 18.98 8.52
C ALA A 98 -4.04 18.76 8.24
N TYR A 99 -3.58 17.51 8.30
CA TYR A 99 -2.20 17.14 7.99
C TYR A 99 -1.81 17.46 6.54
N TRP A 100 -2.72 17.26 5.57
CA TRP A 100 -2.48 17.64 4.19
C TRP A 100 -2.30 19.16 4.04
N MET A 101 -3.19 19.96 4.63
CA MET A 101 -3.11 21.42 4.58
C MET A 101 -1.83 21.95 5.22
N GLU A 102 -1.45 21.42 6.38
CA GLU A 102 -0.19 21.79 7.03
C GLU A 102 1.03 21.41 6.18
N ILE A 103 1.01 20.26 5.49
CA ILE A 103 2.10 19.87 4.59
C ILE A 103 2.18 20.79 3.37
N VAL A 104 1.03 21.22 2.83
CA VAL A 104 0.97 22.17 1.72
C VAL A 104 1.50 23.55 2.14
N GLN A 105 1.27 23.96 3.40
CA GLN A 105 1.74 25.24 3.94
C GLN A 105 3.21 25.22 4.37
N ALA A 106 3.72 24.07 4.82
CA ALA A 106 5.06 23.97 5.41
C ALA A 106 6.19 24.09 4.39
N GLU A 107 6.06 23.48 3.20
CA GLU A 107 7.07 23.55 2.12
C GLU A 107 6.59 22.80 0.86
N ASP A 108 6.79 23.39 -0.33
CA ASP A 108 6.40 22.78 -1.62
C ASP A 108 7.10 21.43 -1.88
N GLN A 109 8.31 21.23 -1.35
CA GLN A 109 9.05 19.98 -1.51
C GLN A 109 8.33 18.79 -0.87
N TYR A 110 7.65 18.97 0.27
CA TYR A 110 6.94 17.88 0.94
C TYR A 110 5.67 17.50 0.22
N ARG A 111 4.94 18.49 -0.29
CA ARG A 111 3.79 18.28 -1.16
C ARG A 111 4.20 17.47 -2.40
N LEU A 112 5.26 17.88 -3.10
CA LEU A 112 5.78 17.18 -4.27
C LEU A 112 6.22 15.73 -3.95
N ARG A 113 6.80 15.48 -2.78
CA ARG A 113 7.15 14.11 -2.36
C ARG A 113 5.93 13.21 -2.17
N ILE A 114 4.82 13.74 -1.66
CA ILE A 114 3.57 12.98 -1.48
C ILE A 114 2.86 12.80 -2.82
N LEU A 115 2.77 13.85 -3.62
CA LEU A 115 2.17 13.78 -4.95
C LEU A 115 2.95 12.78 -5.84
N GLY A 116 4.27 12.86 -5.84
CA GLY A 116 5.15 11.91 -6.53
C GLY A 116 5.07 10.49 -5.99
N TYR A 117 4.69 10.27 -4.72
CA TYR A 117 4.36 8.93 -4.23
C TYR A 117 3.09 8.39 -4.90
N TYR A 118 2.03 9.21 -4.98
CA TYR A 118 0.77 8.82 -5.61
C TYR A 118 0.91 8.62 -7.11
N ILE A 119 1.63 9.50 -7.82
CA ILE A 119 1.90 9.36 -9.26
C ILE A 119 2.65 8.04 -9.53
N ARG A 120 3.73 7.75 -8.80
CA ARG A 120 4.44 6.47 -8.93
C ARG A 120 3.57 5.25 -8.61
N LYS A 121 2.66 5.38 -7.64
CA LYS A 121 1.71 4.32 -7.31
C LYS A 121 0.71 4.10 -8.44
N ILE A 122 0.16 5.17 -9.02
CA ILE A 122 -0.75 5.09 -10.17
C ILE A 122 -0.03 4.50 -11.38
N ASP A 123 1.16 5.00 -11.71
CA ASP A 123 1.97 4.56 -12.84
C ASP A 123 2.33 3.06 -12.75
N LYS A 124 2.71 2.57 -11.56
CA LYS A 124 3.00 1.15 -11.33
C LYS A 124 1.84 0.22 -11.72
N PHE A 125 0.60 0.64 -11.50
CA PHE A 125 -0.59 -0.18 -11.76
C PHE A 125 -1.27 0.13 -13.09
N VAL A 126 -1.20 1.37 -13.55
CA VAL A 126 -2.00 1.87 -14.68
C VAL A 126 -1.15 2.47 -15.80
N GLY A 127 0.16 2.69 -15.61
CA GLY A 127 1.04 3.33 -16.59
C GLY A 127 1.15 2.59 -17.93
N ARG A 128 0.83 1.29 -17.96
CA ARG A 128 0.79 0.49 -19.21
C ARG A 128 -0.52 0.61 -19.99
N PHE A 129 -1.53 1.27 -19.43
CA PHE A 129 -2.85 1.42 -20.07
C PHE A 129 -3.02 2.85 -20.60
N PRO A 130 -3.64 3.02 -21.78
CA PRO A 130 -3.92 4.34 -22.31
C PRO A 130 -4.86 5.12 -21.37
N THR A 131 -4.72 6.45 -21.37
CA THR A 131 -5.51 7.37 -20.54
C THR A 131 -7.01 7.25 -20.79
N SER A 132 -7.40 7.01 -22.04
CA SER A 132 -8.79 6.79 -22.48
C SER A 132 -9.41 5.46 -22.04
N LEU A 133 -8.64 4.53 -21.49
CA LEU A 133 -9.18 3.22 -21.11
C LEU A 133 -10.05 3.32 -19.86
N SER A 134 -11.28 2.81 -19.97
CA SER A 134 -12.23 2.80 -18.86
C SER A 134 -11.71 1.96 -17.66
N PRO A 135 -12.02 2.36 -16.42
CA PRO A 135 -11.65 1.60 -15.22
C PRO A 135 -12.16 0.15 -15.22
N SER A 136 -13.32 -0.12 -15.83
CA SER A 136 -13.88 -1.47 -15.95
C SER A 136 -13.04 -2.37 -16.85
N ASN A 137 -12.51 -1.84 -17.96
CA ASN A 137 -11.64 -2.58 -18.87
C ASN A 137 -10.29 -2.90 -18.21
N ILE A 138 -9.74 -1.97 -17.42
CA ILE A 138 -8.53 -2.22 -16.62
C ILE A 138 -8.77 -3.36 -15.62
N LYS A 139 -9.88 -3.30 -14.87
CA LYS A 139 -10.29 -4.38 -13.94
C LYS A 139 -10.43 -5.71 -14.66
N GLY A 140 -11.05 -5.72 -15.84
CA GLY A 140 -11.20 -6.89 -16.69
C GLY A 140 -9.85 -7.51 -17.07
N ASN A 141 -8.87 -6.70 -17.48
CA ASN A 141 -7.53 -7.18 -17.83
C ASN A 141 -6.82 -7.82 -16.63
N TYR A 142 -6.83 -7.14 -15.48
CA TYR A 142 -6.26 -7.70 -14.24
C TYR A 142 -6.92 -9.01 -13.86
N ARG A 143 -8.26 -9.11 -13.94
CA ARG A 143 -8.99 -10.34 -13.64
C ARG A 143 -8.61 -11.47 -14.59
N LYS A 144 -8.55 -11.22 -15.90
CA LYS A 144 -8.14 -12.23 -16.89
C LYS A 144 -6.74 -12.78 -16.60
N ARG A 145 -5.81 -11.91 -16.23
CA ARG A 145 -4.43 -12.29 -15.93
C ARG A 145 -4.27 -13.05 -14.61
N THR A 146 -4.97 -12.63 -13.55
CA THR A 146 -4.78 -13.21 -12.22
C THR A 146 -5.71 -14.38 -11.91
N CYS A 147 -6.86 -14.50 -12.58
CA CYS A 147 -7.83 -15.58 -12.33
C CYS A 147 -7.22 -16.99 -12.45
N PRO A 148 -6.49 -17.36 -13.52
CA PRO A 148 -5.93 -18.71 -13.62
C PRO A 148 -4.90 -19.00 -12.52
N LEU A 149 -4.06 -18.00 -12.19
CA LEU A 149 -3.10 -18.10 -11.09
C LEU A 149 -3.82 -18.24 -9.74
N LEU A 150 -4.86 -17.47 -9.49
CA LEU A 150 -5.66 -17.56 -8.26
C LEU A 150 -6.26 -18.96 -8.11
N VAL A 151 -6.89 -19.49 -9.16
CA VAL A 151 -7.46 -20.85 -9.14
C VAL A 151 -6.37 -21.89 -8.86
N LEU A 152 -5.23 -21.80 -9.55
CA LEU A 152 -4.10 -22.70 -9.33
C LEU A 152 -3.68 -22.71 -7.85
N PHE A 153 -3.40 -21.55 -7.26
CA PHE A 153 -2.93 -21.47 -5.87
C PHE A 153 -4.00 -21.83 -4.84
N VAL A 154 -5.29 -21.58 -5.11
CA VAL A 154 -6.39 -22.04 -4.25
C VAL A 154 -6.47 -23.57 -4.26
N VAL A 155 -6.38 -24.19 -5.43
CA VAL A 155 -6.37 -25.66 -5.56
C VAL A 155 -5.13 -26.25 -4.91
N THR A 156 -3.95 -25.66 -5.13
CA THR A 156 -2.71 -26.09 -4.47
C THR A 156 -2.80 -25.98 -2.95
N TYR A 157 -3.34 -24.87 -2.42
CA TYR A 157 -3.57 -24.69 -1.00
C TYR A 157 -4.46 -25.79 -0.42
N ALA A 158 -5.63 -26.02 -1.03
CA ALA A 158 -6.57 -27.05 -0.60
C ALA A 158 -5.96 -28.46 -0.67
N ALA A 159 -5.23 -28.78 -1.74
CA ALA A 159 -4.53 -30.05 -1.88
C ALA A 159 -3.48 -30.23 -0.79
N CYS A 160 -2.68 -29.20 -0.47
CA CYS A 160 -1.69 -29.28 0.60
C CYS A 160 -2.35 -29.57 1.95
N LEU A 161 -3.45 -28.89 2.28
CA LEU A 161 -4.18 -29.15 3.52
C LEU A 161 -4.73 -30.58 3.55
N ALA A 162 -5.30 -31.08 2.45
CA ALA A 162 -5.79 -32.45 2.36
C ALA A 162 -4.65 -33.47 2.55
N PHE A 163 -3.49 -33.24 1.95
CA PHE A 163 -2.32 -34.11 2.12
C PHE A 163 -1.74 -34.06 3.55
N LEU A 164 -1.81 -32.92 4.24
CA LEU A 164 -1.44 -32.82 5.65
C LEU A 164 -2.37 -33.67 6.54
N VAL A 165 -3.67 -33.68 6.24
CA VAL A 165 -4.65 -34.52 6.97
C VAL A 165 -4.43 -36.01 6.69
N HIS A 166 -4.14 -36.38 5.44
CA HIS A 166 -4.10 -37.78 5.03
C HIS A 166 -2.78 -38.50 5.35
N ASN A 167 -1.64 -37.79 5.31
CA ASN A 167 -0.37 -38.38 5.70
C ASN A 167 -0.30 -38.45 7.24
N LYS A 168 -0.69 -39.59 7.82
CA LYS A 168 -0.59 -39.87 9.27
C LYS A 168 0.70 -40.61 9.71
N HIS A 169 1.50 -41.12 8.78
CA HIS A 169 2.70 -41.89 9.13
C HIS A 169 3.87 -41.03 9.64
N GLU A 170 4.49 -41.48 10.73
CA GLU A 170 5.59 -40.84 11.47
C GLU A 170 6.87 -40.65 10.62
N LYS A 171 7.11 -41.53 9.64
CA LYS A 171 8.28 -41.46 8.74
C LYS A 171 8.22 -40.34 7.68
N ALA A 172 7.18 -39.52 7.68
CA ALA A 172 6.92 -38.51 6.66
C ALA A 172 7.17 -37.06 7.12
N VAL A 173 7.99 -36.82 8.16
CA VAL A 173 8.27 -35.48 8.72
C VAL A 173 8.62 -34.45 7.64
N MET A 174 9.56 -34.76 6.74
CA MET A 174 9.96 -33.88 5.64
C MET A 174 8.79 -33.55 4.70
N ARG A 175 7.89 -34.51 4.47
CA ARG A 175 6.73 -34.34 3.62
C ARG A 175 5.68 -33.44 4.27
N THR A 176 5.47 -33.60 5.59
CA THR A 176 4.62 -32.71 6.39
C THR A 176 5.14 -31.27 6.32
N TRP A 177 6.44 -31.05 6.51
CA TRP A 177 7.03 -29.72 6.39
C TRP A 177 6.89 -29.13 4.99
N ALA A 178 7.11 -29.94 3.95
CA ALA A 178 6.94 -29.50 2.57
C ALA A 178 5.50 -29.03 2.30
N PHE A 179 4.49 -29.82 2.66
CA PHE A 179 3.10 -29.43 2.47
C PHE A 179 2.68 -28.26 3.37
N TYR A 180 3.23 -28.17 4.58
CA TYR A 180 3.01 -27.04 5.48
C TYR A 180 3.52 -25.73 4.86
N LEU A 181 4.78 -25.68 4.44
CA LEU A 181 5.37 -24.51 3.79
C LEU A 181 4.68 -24.17 2.47
N LEU A 182 4.30 -25.18 1.68
CA LEU A 182 3.59 -24.97 0.42
C LEU A 182 2.17 -24.41 0.65
N SER A 183 1.50 -24.81 1.73
CA SER A 183 0.21 -24.23 2.13
C SER A 183 0.36 -22.76 2.55
N ILE A 184 1.40 -22.42 3.33
CA ILE A 184 1.72 -21.04 3.71
C ILE A 184 1.98 -20.19 2.47
N GLY A 185 2.85 -20.66 1.58
CA GLY A 185 3.20 -19.96 0.34
C GLY A 185 1.98 -19.74 -0.55
N SER A 186 1.16 -20.77 -0.73
CA SER A 186 -0.07 -20.68 -1.53
C SER A 186 -1.07 -19.68 -0.92
N GLY A 187 -1.27 -19.72 0.40
CA GLY A 187 -2.14 -18.78 1.11
C GLY A 187 -1.69 -17.32 0.97
N LEU A 188 -0.38 -17.06 1.06
CA LEU A 188 0.18 -15.72 0.87
C LEU A 188 -0.05 -15.20 -0.55
N VAL A 189 0.08 -16.04 -1.56
CA VAL A 189 -0.16 -15.67 -2.97
C VAL A 189 -1.64 -15.34 -3.19
N VAL A 190 -2.56 -16.16 -2.66
CA VAL A 190 -4.01 -15.89 -2.74
C VAL A 190 -4.35 -14.55 -2.09
N LEU A 191 -3.82 -14.27 -0.91
CA LEU A 191 -4.06 -13.00 -0.20
C LEU A 191 -3.41 -11.81 -0.90
N ARG A 192 -2.26 -11.99 -1.58
CA ARG A 192 -1.66 -10.94 -2.40
C ARG A 192 -2.59 -10.54 -3.54
N TYR A 193 -3.20 -11.50 -4.22
CA TYR A 193 -4.20 -11.22 -5.27
C TYR A 193 -5.48 -10.63 -4.70
N ALA A 194 -5.95 -11.10 -3.54
CA ALA A 194 -7.11 -10.51 -2.87
C ALA A 194 -6.85 -9.03 -2.51
N LYS A 195 -5.68 -8.72 -1.94
CA LYS A 195 -5.26 -7.34 -1.65
C LYS A 195 -5.19 -6.47 -2.90
N LEU A 196 -4.64 -7.01 -3.99
CA LEU A 196 -4.59 -6.32 -5.27
C LEU A 196 -5.99 -5.90 -5.75
N HIS A 197 -6.94 -6.84 -5.78
CA HIS A 197 -8.27 -6.61 -6.37
C HIS A 197 -9.24 -5.87 -5.45
N LEU A 198 -9.16 -6.10 -4.15
CA LEU A 198 -10.12 -5.55 -3.19
C LEU A 198 -9.70 -4.17 -2.68
N VAL A 199 -8.40 -3.85 -2.73
CA VAL A 199 -7.85 -2.65 -2.11
C VAL A 199 -6.99 -1.83 -3.08
N GLU A 200 -5.88 -2.37 -3.57
CA GLU A 200 -4.89 -1.58 -4.34
C GLU A 200 -5.49 -1.05 -5.65
N LEU A 201 -6.19 -1.90 -6.41
CA LEU A 201 -6.75 -1.56 -7.71
C LEU A 201 -7.93 -0.56 -7.61
N PRO A 202 -8.94 -0.74 -6.73
CA PRO A 202 -9.98 0.27 -6.53
C PRO A 202 -9.41 1.62 -6.08
N GLN A 203 -8.43 1.61 -5.16
CA GLN A 203 -7.80 2.84 -4.66
C GLN A 203 -7.10 3.60 -5.78
N VAL A 204 -6.30 2.92 -6.60
CA VAL A 204 -5.57 3.55 -7.71
C VAL A 204 -6.53 4.08 -8.77
N LEU A 205 -7.60 3.34 -9.08
CA LEU A 205 -8.58 3.80 -10.07
C LEU A 205 -9.35 5.03 -9.58
N ALA A 206 -9.66 5.12 -8.29
CA ALA A 206 -10.25 6.32 -7.70
C ALA A 206 -9.28 7.52 -7.73
N LEU A 207 -8.01 7.30 -7.40
CA LEU A 207 -6.98 8.35 -7.45
C LEU A 207 -6.71 8.85 -8.87
N ARG A 208 -6.72 7.95 -9.87
CA ARG A 208 -6.53 8.31 -11.29
C ARG A 208 -7.60 9.28 -11.81
N GLY A 209 -8.83 9.18 -11.30
CA GLY A 209 -9.93 10.03 -11.71
C GLY A 209 -9.94 11.41 -11.03
N HIS A 210 -9.05 11.66 -10.07
CA HIS A 210 -9.00 12.92 -9.35
C HIS A 210 -8.23 13.99 -10.15
N LEU A 211 -8.70 15.24 -10.10
CA LEU A 211 -8.22 16.35 -10.93
C LEU A 211 -6.70 16.55 -10.83
N GLU A 212 -6.14 16.48 -9.61
CA GLU A 212 -4.70 16.62 -9.36
C GLU A 212 -3.81 15.53 -10.00
N PHE A 213 -4.38 14.39 -10.38
CA PHE A 213 -3.65 13.26 -10.97
C PHE A 213 -4.12 12.91 -12.39
N ALA A 214 -5.16 13.59 -12.89
CA ALA A 214 -5.64 13.42 -14.24
C ALA A 214 -4.63 14.01 -15.22
N VAL A 215 -4.20 13.19 -16.18
CA VAL A 215 -3.16 13.55 -17.18
C VAL A 215 -3.55 14.79 -17.99
N ASP A 216 -4.85 14.98 -18.25
CA ASP A 216 -5.35 16.15 -18.97
C ASP A 216 -5.19 17.45 -18.17
N SER A 217 -5.27 17.39 -16.83
CA SER A 217 -4.98 18.53 -15.96
C SER A 217 -3.49 18.81 -15.84
N LEU A 218 -2.64 17.79 -15.95
CA LEU A 218 -1.18 17.92 -15.89
C LEU A 218 -0.61 18.50 -17.19
N LEU A 219 -1.19 18.14 -18.35
CA LEU A 219 -0.89 18.74 -19.65
C LEU A 219 -1.37 20.20 -19.72
N ASN A 220 -2.60 20.48 -19.29
CA ASN A 220 -3.13 21.85 -19.26
C ASN A 220 -2.44 22.75 -18.21
N ALA A 221 -1.96 22.19 -17.09
CA ALA A 221 -1.17 22.91 -16.10
C ALA A 221 0.28 23.16 -16.57
N ALA A 222 0.87 22.21 -17.30
CA ALA A 222 2.20 22.37 -17.90
C ALA A 222 2.22 23.45 -18.99
N GLU A 223 1.10 23.68 -19.69
CA GLU A 223 0.96 24.78 -20.66
C GLU A 223 0.64 26.14 -20.03
N SER A 224 0.10 26.18 -18.80
CA SER A 224 -0.35 27.43 -18.16
C SER A 224 0.54 27.93 -17.02
N VAL A 225 1.47 27.12 -16.50
CA VAL A 225 2.36 27.52 -15.41
C VAL A 225 3.81 27.49 -15.91
N PRO A 226 4.47 28.64 -16.15
CA PRO A 226 5.90 28.63 -16.43
C PRO A 226 6.65 28.02 -15.23
N PHE A 227 7.48 27.01 -15.50
CA PHE A 227 8.31 26.29 -14.52
C PHE A 227 9.28 27.19 -13.73
N ALA A 228 9.44 28.45 -14.15
CA ALA A 228 10.17 29.48 -13.44
C ALA A 228 9.23 30.66 -13.21
N ARG A 229 8.85 30.92 -11.95
CA ARG A 229 8.55 32.30 -11.58
C ARG A 229 9.88 33.04 -11.58
N THR A 230 9.97 34.12 -12.35
CA THR A 230 11.05 35.08 -12.15
C THR A 230 11.03 35.48 -10.68
N MET A 231 12.16 35.28 -9.98
CA MET A 231 12.35 35.92 -8.69
C MET A 231 12.16 37.42 -8.90
N PRO A 232 11.43 38.14 -8.03
CA PRO A 232 11.55 39.58 -7.99
C PRO A 232 13.02 39.85 -7.75
N SER A 233 13.69 40.43 -8.75
CA SER A 233 15.04 40.95 -8.60
C SER A 233 15.04 41.84 -7.36
N TYR A 234 16.00 41.64 -6.46
CA TYR A 234 16.27 42.59 -5.40
C TYR A 234 16.32 43.98 -6.05
N THR A 235 15.36 44.81 -5.69
CA THR A 235 15.43 46.24 -5.97
C THR A 235 16.52 46.73 -5.04
N GLU A 236 17.75 46.81 -5.56
CA GLU A 236 18.77 47.67 -4.98
C GLU A 236 18.28 49.10 -5.19
N ASP A 237 17.62 49.60 -4.17
CA ASP A 237 17.50 51.02 -3.91
C ASP A 237 18.92 51.58 -3.76
N ASN A 238 19.20 52.71 -4.42
CA ASN A 238 20.47 53.46 -4.47
C ASN A 238 21.66 52.83 -5.22
N SER A 239 21.91 53.32 -6.44
CA SER A 239 22.87 54.43 -6.63
C SER A 239 23.14 54.71 -8.11
N ASP A 240 22.97 55.98 -8.49
CA ASP A 240 23.42 56.54 -9.74
C ASP A 240 24.93 56.34 -9.93
N HIS A 241 25.35 55.55 -10.92
CA HIS A 241 26.60 55.81 -11.64
C HIS A 241 26.52 55.29 -13.07
N ILE A 242 26.25 56.22 -13.98
CA ILE A 242 26.41 56.05 -15.43
C ILE A 242 27.91 55.90 -15.73
N VAL A 243 28.37 54.68 -15.99
CA VAL A 243 29.70 54.47 -16.61
C VAL A 243 29.54 54.59 -18.12
N LYS A 244 29.89 55.76 -18.67
CA LYS A 244 30.13 55.92 -20.11
C LYS A 244 31.43 55.20 -20.46
N VAL A 245 31.35 54.17 -21.28
CA VAL A 245 32.54 53.57 -21.93
C VAL A 245 32.75 54.33 -23.25
N ASN A 246 33.77 55.19 -23.27
CA ASN A 246 34.30 55.77 -24.51
C ASN A 246 35.07 54.68 -25.25
N VAL A 247 34.73 54.47 -26.51
CA VAL A 247 35.55 53.71 -27.46
C VAL A 247 36.34 54.73 -28.26
N GLU A 248 37.64 54.81 -27.98
CA GLU A 248 38.66 55.33 -28.91
C GLU A 248 39.35 54.13 -29.57
#